data_AF-A0AAU7K497-F1
#
_entry.id   AF-A0AAU7K497-F1
#
_cell.length_a   1.000
_cell.length_b   1.000
_cell.length_c   1.000
_cell.angle_alpha   90.00
_cell.angle_beta   90.00
_cell.angle_gamma   90.00
#
_symmetry.space_group_name_H-M   'P 1'
#
loop_
_entity.id
_entity.type
_entity.pdbx_description
1 polymer ?
#
loop_
_entity_poly.entity_id
_entity_poly.type
_entity_poly.pdbx_seq_one_letter_code
_entity_poly.pdbx_strand_id
1 'polypeptide(L)'
;MTSRLNDAIDGTIWLAQKYTDIKAIVSFGSTNRKNSDEHSDLDLFIFTTNSSYYINKQESKWLTDSFGKVLSRVIVEELMDRILFNRIILENHFSLDIITVDIGEFGAAKYFLWLKKFGLSRVIPKRKYTAIDDKLYTFHYYLKRGYRILYDQVNIDLLIKNIFDAYESELFNDRNYLINAVIFERNYQHFWQSCQKMNTELESGNYFTALNVHDHDIKKFLIQMVHWITLISANNNELDVFYKGAKINDWCDQSLIQRLYKIFPHQDLTHMKDALYESILIYQELSHTIARIKGFKIDPDFEMEIIKSIRNEKVFYVEPKFLKYSDFSAIKGKELSFYKSNEFSDLFDNNYNQFWQYCYKMMAKLTRNDFYYAIFILDNNIKKRLSEMISWANDIKTFSGDHDLIEVAAIIATGIYPHSKVQEMKISVQKTIKIYQNISHHIARVLNLSINPELEQMVETFIQQKMISLN
;
A
#
# COMPACT_ATOMS: atom_id res chain seq x y z
N MET A 1 11.70 11.51 -21.59
CA MET A 1 12.06 10.32 -20.79
C MET A 1 13.42 10.60 -20.18
N THR A 2 13.54 10.61 -18.85
CA THR A 2 14.71 11.13 -18.12
C THR A 2 15.92 10.19 -18.25
N SER A 3 17.14 10.73 -18.19
CA SER A 3 18.39 9.92 -18.25
C SER A 3 18.37 8.77 -17.24
N ARG A 4 17.85 9.01 -16.03
CA ARG A 4 17.77 8.04 -14.94
C ARG A 4 16.99 6.76 -15.29
N LEU A 5 15.90 6.89 -16.05
CA LEU A 5 15.12 5.71 -16.48
C LEU A 5 15.91 4.89 -17.51
N ASN A 6 16.61 5.55 -18.42
CA ASN A 6 17.48 4.85 -19.37
C ASN A 6 18.62 4.14 -18.62
N ASP A 7 19.27 4.81 -17.66
CA ASP A 7 20.31 4.21 -16.83
C ASP A 7 19.79 2.95 -16.08
N ALA A 8 18.56 3.02 -15.56
CA ALA A 8 17.92 1.89 -14.89
C ALA A 8 17.57 0.74 -15.86
N ILE A 9 17.13 1.06 -17.08
CA ILE A 9 16.87 0.05 -18.12
C ILE A 9 18.18 -0.61 -18.55
N ASP A 10 19.24 0.16 -18.74
CA ASP A 10 20.56 -0.35 -19.12
C ASP A 10 21.14 -1.25 -18.02
N GLY A 11 21.03 -0.84 -16.76
CA GLY A 11 21.39 -1.66 -15.60
C GLY A 11 20.58 -2.97 -15.54
N THR A 12 19.29 -2.92 -15.90
CA THR A 12 18.42 -4.10 -15.97
C THR A 12 18.85 -5.08 -17.07
N ILE A 13 19.21 -4.57 -18.26
CA ILE A 13 19.72 -5.39 -19.36
C ILE A 13 21.06 -6.02 -18.99
N TRP A 14 21.95 -5.23 -18.37
CA TRP A 14 23.25 -5.71 -17.90
C TRP A 14 23.11 -6.82 -16.84
N LEU A 15 22.17 -6.65 -15.90
CA LEU A 15 21.83 -7.68 -14.91
C LEU A 15 21.50 -9.00 -15.60
N ALA A 16 20.62 -8.99 -16.61
CA ALA A 16 20.23 -10.19 -17.34
C ALA A 16 21.38 -10.83 -18.14
N GLN A 17 22.31 -10.02 -18.66
CA GLN A 17 23.47 -10.51 -19.39
C GLN A 17 24.52 -11.14 -18.47
N LYS A 18 24.71 -10.58 -17.27
CA LYS A 18 25.70 -11.07 -16.29
C LYS A 18 25.23 -12.33 -15.57
N TYR A 19 23.96 -12.38 -15.18
CA TYR A 19 23.41 -13.46 -14.35
C TYR A 19 22.65 -14.46 -15.22
N THR A 20 23.33 -15.54 -15.60
CA THR A 20 22.82 -16.54 -16.56
C THR A 20 21.57 -17.29 -16.11
N ASP A 21 21.23 -17.25 -14.82
CA ASP A 21 20.01 -17.82 -14.25
C ASP A 21 18.77 -16.94 -14.54
N ILE A 22 18.95 -15.66 -14.89
CA ILE A 22 17.88 -14.78 -15.37
C ILE A 22 17.54 -15.14 -16.81
N LYS A 23 16.27 -15.45 -17.05
CA LYS A 23 15.77 -15.98 -18.33
C LYS A 23 14.91 -14.99 -19.10
N ALA A 24 14.20 -14.11 -18.39
CA ALA A 24 13.45 -13.03 -19.01
C ALA A 24 13.28 -11.87 -18.03
N ILE A 25 13.15 -10.66 -18.57
CA ILE A 25 12.77 -9.47 -17.81
C ILE A 25 11.66 -8.74 -18.58
N VAL A 26 10.57 -8.44 -17.88
CA VAL A 26 9.42 -7.70 -18.40
C VAL A 26 9.22 -6.48 -17.52
N SER A 27 9.33 -5.28 -18.08
CA SER A 27 8.86 -4.08 -17.39
C SER A 27 7.36 -3.91 -17.57
N PHE A 28 6.69 -3.34 -16.57
CA PHE A 28 5.26 -3.04 -16.61
C PHE A 28 4.97 -1.69 -15.94
N GLY A 29 3.69 -1.30 -15.89
CA GLY A 29 3.27 -0.10 -15.18
C GLY A 29 3.41 1.20 -15.99
N SER A 30 3.56 2.33 -15.29
CA SER A 30 3.41 3.66 -15.90
C SER A 30 4.53 4.06 -16.86
N THR A 31 5.72 3.46 -16.75
CA THR A 31 6.87 3.74 -17.63
C THR A 31 6.63 3.30 -19.07
N ASN A 32 5.74 2.32 -19.27
CA ASN A 32 5.37 1.82 -20.60
C ASN A 32 4.18 2.55 -21.22
N ARG A 33 3.63 3.57 -20.55
CA ARG A 33 2.55 4.42 -21.06
C ARG A 33 3.13 5.68 -21.70
N LYS A 34 2.40 6.28 -22.64
CA LYS A 34 2.80 7.55 -23.29
C LYS A 34 3.03 8.71 -22.29
N ASN A 35 2.46 8.61 -21.10
CA ASN A 35 2.48 9.67 -20.08
C ASN A 35 3.42 9.34 -18.90
N SER A 36 4.57 8.68 -19.13
CA SER A 36 5.58 8.47 -18.08
C SER A 36 6.18 9.82 -17.66
N ASP A 37 6.10 10.14 -16.38
CA ASP A 37 6.71 11.35 -15.81
C ASP A 37 8.06 11.06 -15.14
N GLU A 38 8.74 12.10 -14.65
CA GLU A 38 10.04 11.98 -13.95
C GLU A 38 9.98 11.25 -12.61
N HIS A 39 8.78 10.99 -12.08
CA HIS A 39 8.54 10.35 -10.79
C HIS A 39 8.16 8.88 -10.94
N SER A 40 8.21 8.34 -12.17
CA SER A 40 7.79 6.98 -12.47
C SER A 40 8.88 6.00 -12.07
N ASP A 41 8.57 5.17 -11.08
CA ASP A 41 9.33 3.98 -10.71
C ASP A 41 9.40 3.01 -11.91
N LEU A 42 10.43 2.16 -11.95
CA LEU A 42 10.51 1.05 -12.91
C LEU A 42 10.03 -0.25 -12.24
N ASP A 43 8.84 -0.69 -12.63
CA ASP A 43 8.28 -1.98 -12.19
C ASP A 43 8.77 -3.12 -13.10
N LEU A 44 9.32 -4.18 -12.52
CA LEU A 44 9.94 -5.30 -13.25
C LEU A 44 9.42 -6.65 -12.76
N PHE A 45 9.13 -7.55 -13.70
CA PHE A 45 9.15 -8.99 -13.46
C PHE A 45 10.49 -9.56 -13.91
N ILE A 46 11.20 -10.24 -13.01
CA ILE A 46 12.43 -10.98 -13.30
C ILE A 46 12.12 -12.48 -13.22
N PHE A 47 12.22 -13.16 -14.35
CA PHE A 47 12.07 -14.61 -14.43
C PHE A 47 13.44 -15.27 -14.28
N THR A 48 13.61 -16.11 -13.26
CA THR A 48 14.90 -16.72 -12.92
C THR A 48 14.75 -18.17 -12.48
N THR A 49 15.81 -18.97 -12.64
CA THR A 49 15.91 -20.32 -12.04
C THR A 49 16.29 -20.29 -10.55
N ASN A 50 16.58 -19.13 -9.96
CA ASN A 50 16.99 -18.98 -8.56
C ASN A 50 16.32 -17.77 -7.89
N SER A 51 14.99 -17.80 -7.79
CA SER A 51 14.21 -16.70 -7.18
C SER A 51 14.64 -16.39 -5.75
N SER A 52 14.99 -17.42 -4.96
CA SER A 52 15.46 -17.29 -3.57
C SER A 52 16.67 -16.37 -3.41
N TYR A 53 17.58 -16.34 -4.39
CA TYR A 53 18.76 -15.47 -4.35
C TYR A 53 18.39 -13.98 -4.41
N TYR A 54 17.46 -13.61 -5.29
CA TYR A 54 17.07 -12.20 -5.50
C TYR A 54 16.12 -11.65 -4.43
N ILE A 55 15.46 -12.53 -3.68
CA ILE A 55 14.65 -12.16 -2.49
C ILE A 55 15.41 -12.32 -1.19
N ASN A 56 16.66 -12.79 -1.21
CA ASN A 56 17.49 -12.85 -0.03
C ASN A 56 17.97 -11.42 0.30
N LYS A 57 17.66 -10.93 1.51
CA LYS A 57 18.02 -9.58 1.97
C LYS A 57 19.53 -9.41 2.12
N GLN A 58 20.23 -10.45 2.56
CA GLN A 58 21.68 -10.47 2.73
C GLN A 58 22.42 -10.47 1.37
N GLU A 59 21.75 -10.87 0.29
CA GLU A 59 22.32 -10.89 -1.06
C GLU A 59 21.93 -9.64 -1.85
N SER A 60 22.75 -8.58 -1.76
CA SER A 60 22.55 -7.31 -2.48
C SER A 60 23.55 -7.07 -3.62
N LYS A 61 24.55 -7.95 -3.78
CA LYS A 61 25.63 -7.77 -4.76
C LYS A 61 25.12 -7.59 -6.19
N TRP A 62 24.10 -8.34 -6.59
CA TRP A 62 23.51 -8.22 -7.93
C TRP A 62 22.88 -6.84 -8.17
N LEU A 63 22.36 -6.17 -7.13
CA LEU A 63 21.85 -4.81 -7.24
C LEU A 63 22.99 -3.83 -7.42
N THR A 64 24.02 -3.91 -6.56
CA THR A 64 25.14 -2.96 -6.61
C THR A 64 25.94 -3.07 -7.89
N ASP A 65 26.12 -4.30 -8.36
CA ASP A 65 26.80 -4.60 -9.60
C ASP A 65 26.07 -3.99 -10.82
N SER A 66 24.73 -3.97 -10.81
CA SER A 66 23.91 -3.63 -11.98
C SER A 66 23.38 -2.20 -11.99
N PHE A 67 23.08 -1.66 -10.80
CA PHE A 67 22.39 -0.37 -10.64
C PHE A 67 23.23 0.65 -9.87
N GLY A 68 24.42 0.27 -9.39
CA GLY A 68 25.26 1.11 -8.54
C GLY A 68 24.79 1.15 -7.08
N LYS A 69 25.11 2.22 -6.37
CA LYS A 69 24.86 2.30 -4.92
C LYS A 69 23.36 2.30 -4.62
N VAL A 70 22.96 1.42 -3.70
CA VAL A 70 21.59 1.28 -3.19
C VAL A 70 21.47 2.01 -1.86
N LEU A 71 20.56 2.98 -1.77
CA LEU A 71 20.28 3.70 -0.52
C LEU A 71 19.31 2.94 0.37
N SER A 72 18.32 2.28 -0.23
CA SER A 72 17.31 1.52 0.51
C SER A 72 16.87 0.31 -0.26
N ARG A 73 16.70 -0.81 0.43
CA ARG A 73 16.10 -2.04 -0.11
C ARG A 73 15.14 -2.61 0.91
N VAL A 74 13.92 -2.88 0.49
CA VAL A 74 12.90 -3.51 1.33
C VAL A 74 12.25 -4.63 0.55
N ILE A 75 12.02 -5.76 1.22
CA ILE A 75 11.20 -6.84 0.68
C ILE A 75 9.84 -6.79 1.37
N VAL A 76 8.81 -6.49 0.59
CA VAL A 76 7.43 -6.34 1.06
C VAL A 76 6.61 -7.49 0.50
N GLU A 77 5.95 -8.23 1.38
CA GLU A 77 4.92 -9.18 0.97
C GLU A 77 3.58 -8.44 0.82
N GLU A 78 3.02 -8.43 -0.38
CA GLU A 78 1.67 -7.91 -0.59
C GLU A 78 0.65 -9.03 -0.29
N LEU A 79 -0.06 -8.86 0.83
CA LEU A 79 -0.94 -9.89 1.43
C LEU A 79 -2.00 -10.47 0.50
N MET A 80 -2.46 -9.70 -0.49
CA MET A 80 -3.52 -10.14 -1.41
C MET A 80 -3.03 -11.23 -2.36
N ASP A 81 -1.78 -11.13 -2.81
CA ASP A 81 -1.23 -11.99 -3.87
C ASP A 81 -0.07 -12.88 -3.40
N ARG A 82 0.39 -12.71 -2.15
CA ARG A 82 1.62 -13.33 -1.60
C ARG A 82 2.84 -13.10 -2.50
N ILE A 83 2.85 -11.96 -3.19
CA ILE A 83 3.93 -11.54 -4.06
C ILE A 83 4.93 -10.78 -3.19
N LEU A 84 6.20 -11.17 -3.31
CA LEU A 84 7.31 -10.47 -2.69
C LEU A 84 7.83 -9.40 -3.65
N PHE A 85 7.66 -8.14 -3.26
CA PHE A 85 8.21 -6.98 -3.93
C PHE A 85 9.56 -6.61 -3.32
N ASN A 86 10.59 -6.55 -4.14
CA ASN A 86 11.87 -5.97 -3.77
C ASN A 86 11.86 -4.49 -4.21
N ARG A 87 11.60 -3.60 -3.24
CA ARG A 87 11.52 -2.14 -3.43
C ARG A 87 12.86 -1.51 -3.15
N ILE A 88 13.42 -0.85 -4.14
CA ILE A 88 14.79 -0.34 -4.12
C ILE A 88 14.77 1.15 -4.41
N ILE A 89 15.54 1.92 -3.63
CA ILE A 89 15.89 3.30 -3.95
C ILE A 89 17.40 3.36 -4.20
N LEU A 90 17.78 3.85 -5.37
CA LEU A 90 19.16 4.04 -5.80
C LEU A 90 19.69 5.41 -5.36
N GLU A 91 21.02 5.58 -5.36
CA GLU A 91 21.68 6.85 -5.02
C GLU A 91 21.27 8.02 -5.92
N ASN A 92 20.90 7.76 -7.18
CA ASN A 92 20.35 8.78 -8.08
C ASN A 92 18.85 9.10 -7.83
N HIS A 93 18.31 8.62 -6.71
CA HIS A 93 16.92 8.76 -6.26
C HIS A 93 15.89 8.08 -7.17
N PHE A 94 16.32 7.18 -8.05
CA PHE A 94 15.43 6.37 -8.88
C PHE A 94 14.92 5.16 -8.09
N SER A 95 13.65 4.81 -8.28
CA SER A 95 12.95 3.74 -7.55
C SER A 95 12.69 2.56 -8.48
N LEU A 96 12.95 1.34 -7.98
CA LEU A 96 12.67 0.08 -8.66
C LEU A 96 11.74 -0.77 -7.79
N ASP A 97 10.69 -1.33 -8.39
CA ASP A 97 9.83 -2.32 -7.75
C ASP A 97 9.97 -3.65 -8.53
N ILE A 98 10.69 -4.61 -7.95
CA ILE A 98 11.04 -5.87 -8.63
C ILE A 98 10.25 -7.04 -8.05
N ILE A 99 9.52 -7.75 -8.90
CA ILE A 99 8.90 -9.04 -8.60
C ILE A 99 9.74 -10.15 -9.22
N THR A 100 10.15 -11.11 -8.40
CA THR A 100 10.90 -12.28 -8.89
C THR A 100 9.94 -13.45 -9.11
N VAL A 101 10.10 -14.13 -10.24
CA VAL A 101 9.25 -15.26 -10.64
C VAL A 101 10.15 -16.45 -10.93
N ASP A 102 9.89 -17.57 -10.28
CA ASP A 102 10.58 -18.83 -10.59
C ASP A 102 10.13 -19.32 -11.97
N ILE A 103 11.09 -19.53 -12.87
CA ILE A 103 10.83 -20.04 -14.23
C ILE A 103 10.22 -21.45 -14.22
N GLY A 104 10.37 -22.22 -13.14
CA GLY A 104 9.63 -23.47 -12.96
C GLY A 104 8.12 -23.28 -13.01
N GLU A 105 7.60 -22.15 -12.50
CA GLU A 105 6.18 -21.81 -12.54
C GLU A 105 5.70 -21.51 -13.97
N PHE A 106 6.60 -21.07 -14.85
CA PHE A 106 6.32 -20.78 -16.25
C PHE A 106 5.94 -22.04 -17.05
N GLY A 107 6.59 -23.17 -16.79
CA GLY A 107 6.23 -24.47 -17.40
C GLY A 107 4.84 -24.92 -16.98
N ALA A 108 4.51 -24.80 -15.69
CA ALA A 108 3.18 -25.10 -15.16
C ALA A 108 2.11 -24.17 -15.76
N ALA A 109 2.42 -22.89 -15.93
CA ALA A 109 1.53 -21.92 -16.56
C ALA A 109 1.21 -22.26 -18.02
N LYS A 110 2.22 -22.62 -18.83
CA LYS A 110 2.01 -23.03 -20.23
C LYS A 110 1.08 -24.25 -20.33
N TYR A 111 1.34 -25.27 -19.52
CA TYR A 111 0.51 -26.46 -19.49
C TYR A 111 -0.92 -26.17 -19.01
N PHE A 112 -1.06 -25.33 -17.98
CA PHE A 112 -2.36 -24.87 -17.48
C PHE A 112 -3.17 -24.15 -18.55
N LEU A 113 -2.59 -23.17 -19.25
CA LEU A 113 -3.27 -22.42 -20.31
C LEU A 113 -3.66 -23.31 -21.48
N TRP A 114 -2.80 -24.28 -21.84
CA TRP A 114 -3.13 -25.31 -22.82
C TRP A 114 -4.36 -26.12 -22.38
N LEU A 115 -4.39 -26.64 -21.15
CA LEU A 115 -5.54 -27.36 -20.61
C LEU A 115 -6.81 -26.49 -20.58
N LYS A 116 -6.70 -25.23 -20.18
CA LYS A 116 -7.81 -24.26 -20.15
C LYS A 116 -8.39 -24.07 -21.55
N LYS A 117 -7.54 -23.87 -22.56
CA LYS A 117 -7.92 -23.69 -23.97
C LYS A 117 -8.71 -24.87 -24.53
N PHE A 118 -8.41 -26.10 -24.12
CA PHE A 118 -9.11 -27.32 -24.55
C PHE A 118 -10.26 -27.75 -23.61
N GLY A 119 -10.59 -26.96 -22.58
CA GLY A 119 -11.64 -27.32 -21.61
C GLY A 119 -11.28 -28.51 -20.70
N LEU A 120 -10.00 -28.87 -20.61
CA LEU A 120 -9.47 -29.99 -19.81
C LEU A 120 -8.99 -29.57 -18.42
N SER A 121 -9.33 -28.35 -17.97
CA SER A 121 -8.94 -27.81 -16.66
C SER A 121 -9.40 -28.67 -15.48
N ARG A 122 -10.45 -29.48 -15.64
CA ARG A 122 -11.00 -30.39 -14.62
C ARG A 122 -10.01 -31.49 -14.18
N VAL A 123 -8.95 -31.75 -14.95
CA VAL A 123 -7.89 -32.71 -14.59
C VAL A 123 -7.01 -32.19 -13.45
N ILE A 124 -6.92 -30.87 -13.27
CA ILE A 124 -6.10 -30.26 -12.21
C ILE A 124 -6.92 -30.23 -10.91
N PRO A 125 -6.38 -30.68 -9.77
CA PRO A 125 -7.04 -30.53 -8.49
C PRO A 125 -7.43 -29.07 -8.22
N LYS A 126 -8.68 -28.81 -7.80
CA LYS A 126 -9.26 -27.46 -7.66
C LYS A 126 -8.36 -26.47 -6.93
N ARG A 127 -7.69 -26.88 -5.84
CA ARG A 127 -6.77 -26.00 -5.09
C ARG A 127 -5.57 -25.55 -5.92
N LYS A 128 -4.96 -26.46 -6.70
CA LYS A 128 -3.83 -26.13 -7.59
C LYS A 128 -4.31 -25.30 -8.78
N TYR A 129 -5.49 -25.61 -9.32
CA TYR A 129 -6.13 -24.83 -10.37
C TYR A 129 -6.26 -23.37 -9.92
N THR A 130 -6.94 -23.12 -8.80
CA THR A 130 -7.15 -21.76 -8.27
C THR A 130 -5.82 -21.06 -8.01
N ALA A 131 -4.84 -21.71 -7.39
CA ALA A 131 -3.55 -21.08 -7.11
C ALA A 131 -2.78 -20.66 -8.39
N ILE A 132 -2.79 -21.47 -9.44
CA ILE A 132 -2.14 -21.13 -10.72
C ILE A 132 -2.93 -20.04 -11.45
N ASP A 133 -4.25 -20.19 -11.51
CA ASP A 133 -5.16 -19.27 -12.17
C ASP A 133 -5.10 -17.87 -11.55
N ASP A 134 -5.09 -17.77 -10.21
CA ASP A 134 -4.96 -16.50 -9.49
C ASP A 134 -3.60 -15.83 -9.77
N LYS A 135 -2.50 -16.59 -9.78
CA LYS A 135 -1.17 -16.05 -10.12
C LYS A 135 -1.11 -15.50 -11.55
N LEU A 136 -1.63 -16.25 -12.52
CA LEU A 136 -1.65 -15.82 -13.92
C LEU A 136 -2.58 -14.63 -14.13
N TYR A 137 -3.69 -14.60 -13.41
CA TYR A 137 -4.61 -13.48 -13.39
C TYR A 137 -3.94 -12.22 -12.85
N THR A 138 -3.24 -12.32 -11.72
CA THR A 138 -2.51 -11.19 -11.13
C THR A 138 -1.39 -10.73 -12.07
N PHE A 139 -0.66 -11.64 -12.71
CA PHE A 139 0.33 -11.29 -13.74
C PHE A 139 -0.31 -10.54 -14.92
N HIS A 140 -1.40 -11.05 -15.49
CA HIS A 140 -2.19 -10.36 -16.51
C HIS A 140 -2.62 -8.96 -16.05
N TYR A 141 -3.11 -8.84 -14.82
CA TYR A 141 -3.60 -7.58 -14.26
C TYR A 141 -2.50 -6.51 -14.17
N TYR A 142 -1.25 -6.89 -13.89
CA TYR A 142 -0.11 -5.96 -13.96
C TYR A 142 0.23 -5.58 -15.39
N LEU A 143 0.24 -6.55 -16.32
CA LEU A 143 0.65 -6.32 -17.71
C LEU A 143 -0.40 -5.58 -18.57
N LYS A 144 -1.71 -5.74 -18.31
CA LYS A 144 -2.79 -5.11 -19.11
C LYS A 144 -2.71 -3.58 -19.18
N ARG A 145 -1.90 -2.99 -18.29
CA ARG A 145 -1.64 -1.55 -18.17
C ARG A 145 -0.50 -1.04 -19.05
N GLY A 146 0.10 -1.93 -19.84
CA GLY A 146 1.27 -1.67 -20.65
C GLY A 146 2.50 -2.40 -20.10
N TYR A 147 3.21 -3.09 -20.98
CA TYR A 147 4.44 -3.80 -20.66
C TYR A 147 5.45 -3.69 -21.79
N ARG A 148 6.72 -3.94 -21.48
CA ARG A 148 7.80 -4.06 -22.45
C ARG A 148 8.72 -5.20 -22.05
N ILE A 149 9.04 -6.06 -23.00
CA ILE A 149 10.03 -7.12 -22.82
C ILE A 149 11.41 -6.49 -22.97
N LEU A 150 12.21 -6.52 -21.91
CA LEU A 150 13.57 -5.98 -21.89
C LEU A 150 14.61 -7.05 -22.22
N TYR A 151 14.34 -8.30 -21.85
CA TYR A 151 15.20 -9.45 -22.08
C TYR A 151 14.36 -10.73 -22.18
N ASP A 152 14.70 -11.65 -23.09
CA ASP A 152 13.95 -12.90 -23.26
C ASP A 152 14.80 -14.02 -23.90
N GLN A 153 15.09 -15.06 -23.13
CA GLN A 153 15.71 -16.31 -23.59
C GLN A 153 14.72 -17.49 -23.67
N VAL A 154 13.49 -17.31 -23.19
CA VAL A 154 12.50 -18.40 -22.98
C VAL A 154 11.21 -18.22 -23.77
N ASN A 155 11.17 -17.21 -24.63
CA ASN A 155 10.00 -16.78 -25.40
C ASN A 155 8.83 -16.46 -24.46
N ILE A 156 9.07 -15.54 -23.52
CA ILE A 156 8.07 -15.03 -22.58
C ILE A 156 6.92 -14.35 -23.33
N ASP A 157 7.20 -13.72 -24.47
CA ASP A 157 6.20 -13.05 -25.32
C ASP A 157 5.05 -13.98 -25.68
N LEU A 158 5.35 -15.22 -26.09
CA LEU A 158 4.33 -16.20 -26.41
C LEU A 158 3.48 -16.58 -25.20
N LEU A 159 4.06 -16.69 -23.99
CA LEU A 159 3.25 -16.93 -22.79
C LEU A 159 2.33 -15.74 -22.51
N ILE A 160 2.87 -14.51 -22.56
CA ILE A 160 2.10 -13.31 -22.29
C ILE A 160 0.90 -13.25 -23.25
N LYS A 161 1.11 -13.46 -24.55
CA LYS A 161 0.01 -13.55 -25.54
C LYS A 161 -1.05 -14.58 -25.16
N ASN A 162 -0.64 -15.80 -24.79
CA ASN A 162 -1.58 -16.84 -24.37
C ASN A 162 -2.34 -16.48 -23.08
N ILE A 163 -1.70 -15.75 -22.15
CA ILE A 163 -2.34 -15.24 -20.93
C ILE A 163 -3.39 -14.20 -21.30
N PHE A 164 -3.05 -13.23 -22.16
CA PHE A 164 -3.99 -12.24 -22.65
C PHE A 164 -5.16 -12.93 -23.38
N ASP A 165 -4.93 -13.84 -24.32
CA ASP A 165 -6.01 -14.59 -24.98
C ASP A 165 -6.97 -15.28 -23.97
N ALA A 166 -6.40 -15.81 -22.87
CA ALA A 166 -7.13 -16.55 -21.84
C ALA A 166 -7.90 -15.68 -20.82
N TYR A 167 -7.59 -14.38 -20.69
CA TYR A 167 -8.22 -13.49 -19.71
C TYR A 167 -8.80 -12.21 -20.31
N GLU A 168 -8.37 -11.80 -21.50
CA GLU A 168 -8.90 -10.65 -22.25
C GLU A 168 -10.34 -10.92 -22.69
N SER A 169 -10.63 -12.15 -23.13
CA SER A 169 -11.99 -12.62 -23.39
C SER A 169 -12.86 -12.72 -22.11
N GLU A 170 -12.23 -12.84 -20.93
CA GLU A 170 -12.87 -12.83 -19.62
C GLU A 170 -12.98 -11.41 -19.01
N LEU A 171 -12.54 -10.34 -19.71
CA LEU A 171 -12.55 -8.96 -19.18
C LEU A 171 -13.94 -8.46 -18.76
N PHE A 172 -15.00 -9.04 -19.32
CA PHE A 172 -16.37 -8.79 -18.86
C PHE A 172 -16.60 -9.18 -17.40
N ASN A 173 -15.70 -9.99 -16.82
CA ASN A 173 -15.72 -10.51 -15.46
C ASN A 173 -14.33 -10.40 -14.80
N ASP A 174 -13.69 -9.21 -14.80
CA ASP A 174 -12.50 -8.98 -13.97
C ASP A 174 -12.82 -9.46 -12.54
N ARG A 175 -12.17 -10.55 -12.11
CA ARG A 175 -12.56 -11.30 -10.91
C ARG A 175 -12.47 -10.46 -9.64
N ASN A 176 -11.59 -9.45 -9.66
CA ASN A 176 -11.40 -8.54 -8.55
C ASN A 176 -12.49 -7.45 -8.50
N TYR A 177 -13.21 -7.22 -9.59
CA TYR A 177 -14.26 -6.20 -9.69
C TYR A 177 -15.65 -6.74 -10.03
N LEU A 178 -15.80 -8.07 -10.18
CA LEU A 178 -17.11 -8.69 -10.39
C LEU A 178 -18.00 -8.47 -9.17
N ILE A 179 -18.90 -7.51 -9.30
CA ILE A 179 -19.90 -7.22 -8.27
C ILE A 179 -20.93 -8.33 -8.30
N ASN A 180 -20.97 -9.12 -7.23
CA ASN A 180 -22.05 -10.08 -6.98
C ASN A 180 -22.60 -9.86 -5.57
N ALA A 181 -23.76 -10.47 -5.29
CA ALA A 181 -24.46 -10.27 -4.04
C ALA A 181 -23.60 -10.61 -2.81
N VAL A 182 -22.78 -11.65 -2.86
CA VAL A 182 -21.92 -12.09 -1.75
C VAL A 182 -20.79 -11.10 -1.48
N ILE A 183 -20.10 -10.64 -2.54
CA ILE A 183 -19.01 -9.67 -2.42
C ILE A 183 -19.56 -8.31 -1.95
N PHE A 184 -20.72 -7.90 -2.49
CA PHE A 184 -21.42 -6.69 -2.07
C PHE A 184 -21.81 -6.77 -0.59
N GLU A 185 -22.50 -7.83 -0.16
CA GLU A 185 -22.92 -8.05 1.22
C GLU A 185 -21.74 -8.03 2.19
N ARG A 186 -20.63 -8.71 1.85
CA ARG A 186 -19.43 -8.70 2.67
C ARG A 186 -18.84 -7.30 2.82
N ASN A 187 -18.75 -6.54 1.72
CA ASN A 187 -18.26 -5.16 1.76
C ASN A 187 -19.18 -4.28 2.62
N TYR A 188 -20.50 -4.41 2.42
CA TYR A 188 -21.55 -3.72 3.17
C TYR A 188 -21.45 -3.96 4.67
N GLN A 189 -21.43 -5.22 5.09
CA GLN A 189 -21.36 -5.59 6.50
C GLN A 189 -20.07 -5.10 7.16
N HIS A 190 -18.92 -5.25 6.48
CA HIS A 190 -17.67 -4.78 7.06
C HIS A 190 -17.59 -3.26 7.16
N PHE A 191 -18.11 -2.51 6.19
CA PHE A 191 -18.14 -1.06 6.26
C PHE A 191 -18.89 -0.59 7.51
N TRP A 192 -20.13 -1.06 7.68
CA TRP A 192 -20.97 -0.65 8.80
C TRP A 192 -20.43 -1.07 10.17
N GLN A 193 -19.90 -2.30 10.28
CA GLN A 193 -19.22 -2.75 11.50
C GLN A 193 -17.98 -1.90 11.83
N SER A 194 -17.19 -1.50 10.82
CA SER A 194 -16.05 -0.63 11.03
C SER A 194 -16.46 0.79 11.45
N CYS A 195 -17.57 1.33 10.92
CA CYS A 195 -18.13 2.61 11.38
C CYS A 195 -18.54 2.55 12.86
N GLN A 196 -19.23 1.49 13.27
CA GLN A 196 -19.62 1.31 14.68
C GLN A 196 -18.39 1.24 15.60
N LYS A 197 -17.40 0.40 15.24
CA LYS A 197 -16.16 0.28 16.01
C LYS A 197 -15.38 1.59 16.07
N MET A 198 -15.26 2.30 14.94
CA MET A 198 -14.62 3.62 14.92
C MET A 198 -15.29 4.57 15.91
N ASN A 199 -16.63 4.64 15.92
CA ASN A 199 -17.34 5.50 16.87
C ASN A 199 -17.08 5.12 18.32
N THR A 200 -17.11 3.83 18.66
CA THR A 200 -16.81 3.34 20.01
C THR A 200 -15.38 3.69 20.45
N GLU A 201 -14.39 3.53 19.56
CA GLU A 201 -13.01 3.91 19.85
C GLU A 201 -12.85 5.43 20.02
N LEU A 202 -13.52 6.24 19.19
CA LEU A 202 -13.53 7.70 19.32
C LEU A 202 -14.15 8.15 20.65
N GLU A 203 -15.28 7.57 21.04
CA GLU A 203 -15.97 7.86 22.31
C GLU A 203 -15.16 7.42 23.54
N SER A 204 -14.33 6.40 23.38
CA SER A 204 -13.44 5.90 24.44
C SER A 204 -12.11 6.66 24.54
N GLY A 205 -11.86 7.63 23.66
CA GLY A 205 -10.59 8.37 23.58
C GLY A 205 -9.44 7.62 22.90
N ASN A 206 -9.73 6.48 22.25
CA ASN A 206 -8.75 5.63 21.58
C ASN A 206 -8.50 6.06 20.12
N TYR A 207 -8.17 7.35 19.94
CA TYR A 207 -8.07 7.97 18.61
C TYR A 207 -7.09 7.27 17.67
N PHE A 208 -5.97 6.77 18.20
CA PHE A 208 -4.97 6.09 17.39
C PHE A 208 -5.52 4.80 16.76
N THR A 209 -6.22 3.97 17.52
CA THR A 209 -6.87 2.75 17.01
C THR A 209 -7.96 3.08 16.01
N ALA A 210 -8.80 4.07 16.34
CA ALA A 210 -9.87 4.54 15.46
C ALA A 210 -9.33 4.92 14.07
N LEU A 211 -8.22 5.65 14.02
CA LEU A 211 -7.66 6.19 12.78
C LEU A 211 -6.80 5.21 12.00
N ASN A 212 -6.00 4.36 12.66
CA ASN A 212 -5.08 3.47 11.93
C ASN A 212 -5.73 2.16 11.52
N VAL A 213 -6.77 1.73 12.22
CA VAL A 213 -7.45 0.46 11.94
C VAL A 213 -8.79 0.74 11.27
N HIS A 214 -9.70 1.41 11.95
CA HIS A 214 -11.09 1.49 11.48
C HIS A 214 -11.29 2.49 10.34
N ASP A 215 -10.68 3.68 10.40
CA ASP A 215 -10.73 4.64 9.29
C ASP A 215 -10.11 4.07 8.00
N HIS A 216 -9.00 3.31 8.12
CA HIS A 216 -8.41 2.58 7.00
C HIS A 216 -9.40 1.59 6.39
N ASP A 217 -10.05 0.76 7.22
CA ASP A 217 -11.03 -0.21 6.75
C ASP A 217 -12.24 0.45 6.09
N ILE A 218 -12.80 1.51 6.71
CA ILE A 218 -13.94 2.27 6.17
C ILE A 218 -13.61 2.80 4.78
N LYS A 219 -12.48 3.48 4.62
CA LYS A 219 -12.05 4.04 3.32
C LYS A 219 -11.77 2.94 2.30
N LYS A 220 -11.22 1.80 2.70
CA LYS A 220 -11.02 0.63 1.82
C LYS A 220 -12.35 0.16 1.23
N PHE A 221 -13.36 -0.03 2.07
CA PHE A 221 -14.67 -0.50 1.63
C PHE A 221 -15.42 0.56 0.83
N LEU A 222 -15.33 1.83 1.23
CA LEU A 222 -15.90 2.95 0.49
C LEU A 222 -15.32 3.07 -0.92
N ILE A 223 -14.00 3.00 -1.08
CA ILE A 223 -13.38 3.10 -2.41
C ILE A 223 -13.78 1.96 -3.32
N GLN A 224 -13.96 0.76 -2.76
CA GLN A 224 -14.51 -0.34 -3.53
C GLN A 224 -15.94 -0.04 -4.03
N MET A 225 -16.77 0.62 -3.21
CA MET A 225 -18.11 1.05 -3.61
C MET A 225 -18.06 2.14 -4.70
N VAL A 226 -17.11 3.08 -4.59
CA VAL A 226 -16.83 4.11 -5.61
C VAL A 226 -16.42 3.45 -6.93
N HIS A 227 -15.54 2.44 -6.90
CA HIS A 227 -15.16 1.69 -8.11
C HIS A 227 -16.39 1.05 -8.78
N TRP A 228 -17.24 0.41 -7.98
CA TRP A 228 -18.42 -0.28 -8.46
C TRP A 228 -19.42 0.66 -9.12
N ILE A 229 -19.71 1.81 -8.52
CA ILE A 229 -20.65 2.77 -9.12
C ILE A 229 -20.06 3.39 -10.38
N THR A 230 -18.75 3.64 -10.43
CA THR A 230 -18.08 4.16 -11.64
C THR A 230 -18.23 3.19 -12.80
N LEU A 231 -17.91 1.90 -12.59
CA LEU A 231 -18.01 0.87 -13.64
C LEU A 231 -19.45 0.70 -14.13
N ILE A 232 -20.42 0.70 -13.20
CA ILE A 232 -21.85 0.62 -13.55
C ILE A 232 -22.28 1.85 -14.36
N SER A 233 -21.87 3.05 -13.96
CA SER A 233 -22.31 4.32 -14.56
C SER A 233 -21.68 4.55 -15.93
N ALA A 234 -20.41 4.18 -16.11
CA ALA A 234 -19.72 4.28 -17.40
C ALA A 234 -20.28 3.30 -18.43
N ASN A 235 -20.99 2.25 -17.99
CA ASN A 235 -21.37 1.10 -18.81
C ASN A 235 -20.17 0.57 -19.63
N ASN A 236 -18.96 0.72 -19.09
CA ASN A 236 -17.71 0.44 -19.75
C ASN A 236 -16.80 -0.31 -18.77
N ASN A 237 -16.74 -1.62 -18.94
CA ASN A 237 -15.87 -2.48 -18.14
C ASN A 237 -14.39 -2.38 -18.54
N GLU A 238 -14.07 -1.70 -19.64
CA GLU A 238 -12.68 -1.39 -20.05
C GLU A 238 -12.13 -0.15 -19.35
N LEU A 239 -12.95 0.58 -18.59
CA LEU A 239 -12.48 1.71 -17.81
C LEU A 239 -11.48 1.22 -16.75
N ASP A 240 -10.22 1.63 -16.87
CA ASP A 240 -9.15 1.31 -15.92
C ASP A 240 -9.36 2.06 -14.60
N VAL A 241 -10.21 1.50 -13.73
CA VAL A 241 -10.28 1.90 -12.33
C VAL A 241 -9.06 1.33 -11.62
N PHE A 242 -8.12 2.19 -11.24
CA PHE A 242 -6.86 1.73 -10.65
C PHE A 242 -7.09 1.15 -9.25
N TYR A 243 -6.14 0.32 -8.81
CA TYR A 243 -6.19 -0.27 -7.48
C TYR A 243 -6.21 0.79 -6.37
N LYS A 244 -6.98 0.53 -5.31
CA LYS A 244 -6.96 1.28 -4.03
C LYS A 244 -7.13 2.80 -4.19
N GLY A 245 -7.90 3.27 -5.18
CA GLY A 245 -8.16 4.70 -5.37
C GLY A 245 -7.02 5.48 -6.02
N ALA A 246 -6.02 4.80 -6.59
CA ALA A 246 -4.96 5.50 -7.34
C ALA A 246 -5.55 6.24 -8.54
N LYS A 247 -5.01 7.42 -8.83
CA LYS A 247 -5.46 8.27 -9.94
C LYS A 247 -6.98 8.47 -9.99
N ILE A 248 -7.63 8.58 -8.82
CA ILE A 248 -9.09 8.69 -8.73
C ILE A 248 -9.65 9.85 -9.58
N ASN A 249 -8.87 10.91 -9.75
CA ASN A 249 -9.22 12.05 -10.61
C ASN A 249 -9.40 11.68 -12.10
N ASP A 250 -8.79 10.59 -12.57
CA ASP A 250 -8.83 10.18 -13.98
C ASP A 250 -10.12 9.40 -14.31
N TRP A 251 -10.81 8.84 -13.32
CA TRP A 251 -11.91 7.89 -13.54
C TRP A 251 -13.13 8.08 -12.64
N CYS A 252 -13.05 8.88 -11.57
CA CYS A 252 -14.17 9.15 -10.68
C CYS A 252 -14.84 10.49 -11.01
N ASP A 253 -16.15 10.57 -10.72
CA ASP A 253 -16.90 11.83 -10.83
C ASP A 253 -16.31 12.91 -9.91
N GLN A 254 -16.19 14.14 -10.43
CA GLN A 254 -15.55 15.25 -9.74
C GLN A 254 -16.33 15.70 -8.50
N SER A 255 -17.67 15.61 -8.51
CA SER A 255 -18.48 15.96 -7.34
C SER A 255 -18.30 14.92 -6.22
N LEU A 256 -18.18 13.64 -6.59
CA LEU A 256 -17.86 12.57 -5.64
C LEU A 256 -16.45 12.73 -5.07
N ILE A 257 -15.46 13.09 -5.89
CA ILE A 257 -14.09 13.39 -5.43
C ILE A 257 -14.09 14.53 -4.39
N GLN A 258 -14.82 15.62 -4.64
CA GLN A 258 -14.92 16.73 -3.70
C GLN A 258 -15.51 16.31 -2.35
N ARG A 259 -16.45 15.37 -2.34
CA ARG A 259 -16.98 14.78 -1.11
C ARG A 259 -15.99 13.84 -0.45
N LEU A 260 -15.27 13.02 -1.22
CA LEU A 260 -14.22 12.15 -0.70
C LEU A 260 -13.10 12.95 -0.01
N TYR A 261 -12.82 14.20 -0.39
CA TYR A 261 -11.85 15.03 0.36
C TYR A 261 -12.31 15.43 1.76
N LYS A 262 -13.61 15.34 2.07
CA LYS A 262 -14.17 15.67 3.38
C LYS A 262 -14.11 14.51 4.38
N ILE A 263 -13.79 13.30 3.93
CA ILE A 263 -13.72 12.11 4.80
C ILE A 263 -12.36 11.95 5.50
N PHE A 264 -11.42 12.86 5.27
CA PHE A 264 -10.12 12.81 5.93
C PHE A 264 -10.25 13.39 7.34
N PRO A 265 -10.03 12.58 8.40
CA PRO A 265 -10.25 13.00 9.78
C PRO A 265 -9.28 14.12 10.17
N HIS A 266 -9.77 15.16 10.85
CA HIS A 266 -8.96 16.27 11.32
C HIS A 266 -8.51 16.10 12.79
N GLN A 267 -7.93 17.14 13.38
CA GLN A 267 -7.17 17.06 14.64
C GLN A 267 -8.05 16.86 15.89
N ASP A 268 -9.33 17.22 15.85
CA ASP A 268 -10.24 17.11 17.00
C ASP A 268 -11.39 16.13 16.76
N LEU A 269 -11.96 15.65 17.86
CA LEU A 269 -13.01 14.65 17.89
C LEU A 269 -14.24 15.05 17.06
N THR A 270 -14.64 16.32 17.08
CA THR A 270 -15.80 16.80 16.32
C THR A 270 -15.58 16.58 14.84
N HIS A 271 -14.44 17.05 14.31
CA HIS A 271 -14.14 16.85 12.91
C HIS A 271 -13.88 15.38 12.53
N MET A 272 -13.37 14.54 13.45
CA MET A 272 -13.26 13.10 13.21
C MET A 272 -14.65 12.45 13.06
N LYS A 273 -15.61 12.85 13.90
CA LYS A 273 -17.02 12.41 13.79
C LYS A 273 -17.67 12.93 12.50
N ASP A 274 -17.40 14.17 12.10
CA ASP A 274 -17.89 14.73 10.83
C ASP A 274 -17.36 13.96 9.62
N ALA A 275 -16.06 13.62 9.61
CA ALA A 275 -15.44 12.83 8.55
C ALA A 275 -16.02 11.39 8.47
N LEU A 276 -16.25 10.76 9.63
CA LEU A 276 -16.94 9.47 9.72
C LEU A 276 -18.38 9.58 9.18
N TYR A 277 -19.08 10.66 9.53
CA TYR A 277 -20.45 10.88 9.11
C TYR A 277 -20.56 11.12 7.59
N GLU A 278 -19.66 11.92 7.00
CA GLU A 278 -19.60 12.08 5.54
C GLU A 278 -19.28 10.75 4.83
N SER A 279 -18.39 9.93 5.39
CA SER A 279 -18.10 8.59 4.85
C SER A 279 -19.37 7.74 4.76
N ILE A 280 -20.19 7.78 5.81
CA ILE A 280 -21.47 7.07 5.88
C ILE A 280 -22.45 7.60 4.83
N LEU A 281 -22.58 8.92 4.70
CA LEU A 281 -23.47 9.52 3.71
C LEU A 281 -23.12 9.11 2.28
N ILE A 282 -21.83 9.14 1.93
CA ILE A 282 -21.37 8.70 0.61
C ILE A 282 -21.67 7.20 0.45
N TYR A 283 -21.27 6.38 1.42
CA TYR A 283 -21.44 4.93 1.31
C TYR A 283 -22.90 4.50 1.19
N GLN A 284 -23.79 5.08 2.00
CA GLN A 284 -25.22 4.81 1.97
C GLN A 284 -25.81 5.12 0.59
N GLU A 285 -25.53 6.31 0.05
CA GLU A 285 -25.98 6.71 -1.28
C GLU A 285 -25.53 5.74 -2.38
N LEU A 286 -24.23 5.39 -2.39
CA LEU A 286 -23.65 4.51 -3.40
C LEU A 286 -24.19 3.08 -3.27
N SER A 287 -24.23 2.54 -2.05
CA SER A 287 -24.69 1.18 -1.79
C SER A 287 -26.18 1.00 -2.12
N HIS A 288 -27.05 1.96 -1.78
CA HIS A 288 -28.47 1.94 -2.17
C HIS A 288 -28.64 2.00 -3.69
N THR A 289 -27.84 2.83 -4.36
CA THR A 289 -27.88 2.94 -5.83
C THR A 289 -27.47 1.62 -6.48
N ILE A 290 -26.36 1.02 -6.05
CA ILE A 290 -25.88 -0.26 -6.57
C ILE A 290 -26.88 -1.38 -6.27
N ALA A 291 -27.40 -1.45 -5.04
CA ALA A 291 -28.38 -2.45 -4.64
C ALA A 291 -29.65 -2.38 -5.49
N ARG A 292 -30.16 -1.18 -5.77
CA ARG A 292 -31.31 -0.96 -6.66
C ARG A 292 -31.03 -1.40 -8.10
N ILE A 293 -29.85 -1.09 -8.65
CA ILE A 293 -29.48 -1.46 -10.04
C ILE A 293 -29.29 -2.98 -10.18
N LYS A 294 -28.69 -3.63 -9.17
CA LYS A 294 -28.30 -5.04 -9.23
C LYS A 294 -29.27 -6.00 -8.54
N GLY A 295 -30.30 -5.49 -7.86
CA GLY A 295 -31.24 -6.27 -7.07
C GLY A 295 -30.61 -6.89 -5.81
N PHE A 296 -29.58 -6.26 -5.23
CA PHE A 296 -28.97 -6.72 -3.99
C PHE A 296 -29.78 -6.27 -2.77
N LYS A 297 -29.64 -7.02 -1.67
CA LYS A 297 -30.28 -6.68 -0.40
C LYS A 297 -29.40 -5.74 0.41
N ILE A 298 -30.04 -4.83 1.12
CA ILE A 298 -29.46 -3.93 2.14
C ILE A 298 -30.37 -3.97 3.37
N ASP A 299 -29.87 -3.48 4.51
CA ASP A 299 -30.60 -3.44 5.78
C ASP A 299 -30.69 -1.99 6.30
N PRO A 300 -31.68 -1.20 5.84
CA PRO A 300 -31.79 0.21 6.21
C PRO A 300 -31.98 0.45 7.72
N ASP A 301 -32.56 -0.51 8.44
CA ASP A 301 -32.77 -0.40 9.88
C ASP A 301 -31.43 -0.46 10.61
N PHE A 302 -30.56 -1.40 10.23
CA PHE A 302 -29.19 -1.49 10.73
C PHE A 302 -28.35 -0.24 10.44
N GLU A 303 -28.45 0.32 9.22
CA GLU A 303 -27.79 1.60 8.89
C GLU A 303 -28.25 2.71 9.82
N MET A 304 -29.56 2.77 10.09
CA MET A 304 -30.15 3.83 10.90
C MET A 304 -29.78 3.72 12.38
N GLU A 305 -29.62 2.50 12.90
CA GLU A 305 -29.09 2.28 14.24
C GLU A 305 -27.66 2.82 14.37
N ILE A 306 -26.78 2.53 13.41
CA ILE A 306 -25.40 3.01 13.42
C ILE A 306 -25.36 4.54 13.26
N ILE A 307 -26.11 5.10 12.31
CA ILE A 307 -26.20 6.54 12.10
C ILE A 307 -26.66 7.26 13.37
N LYS A 308 -27.70 6.76 14.05
CA LYS A 308 -28.16 7.30 15.34
C LYS A 308 -27.05 7.21 16.39
N SER A 309 -26.33 6.09 16.48
CA SER A 309 -25.24 5.93 17.44
C SER A 309 -24.13 6.96 17.26
N ILE A 310 -23.79 7.29 16.01
CA ILE A 310 -22.71 8.24 15.69
C ILE A 310 -23.15 9.68 15.93
N ARG A 311 -24.41 9.98 15.61
CA ARG A 311 -25.03 11.29 15.84
C ARG A 311 -25.42 11.55 17.29
N ASN A 312 -25.41 10.53 18.16
CA ASN A 312 -26.03 10.60 19.48
C ASN A 312 -25.52 11.78 20.33
N GLU A 313 -26.46 12.68 20.59
CA GLU A 313 -26.42 13.92 21.38
C GLU A 313 -26.21 13.70 22.89
N LYS A 314 -25.92 12.47 23.33
CA LYS A 314 -25.61 12.15 24.73
C LYS A 314 -24.14 11.78 24.84
N VAL A 315 -23.34 12.78 25.22
CA VAL A 315 -21.94 12.60 25.62
C VAL A 315 -21.92 11.73 26.88
N PHE A 316 -21.66 10.43 26.72
CA PHE A 316 -21.18 9.64 27.84
C PHE A 316 -19.72 10.04 28.04
N TYR A 317 -19.45 10.83 29.08
CA TYR A 317 -18.07 11.12 29.48
C TYR A 317 -17.47 9.80 29.98
N VAL A 318 -16.70 9.14 29.13
CA VAL A 318 -15.77 8.10 29.56
C VAL A 318 -14.47 8.84 29.83
N GLU A 319 -14.01 8.81 31.08
CA GLU A 319 -12.71 9.37 31.45
C GLU A 319 -11.64 8.73 30.53
N PRO A 320 -10.82 9.53 29.81
CA PRO A 320 -9.93 9.00 28.80
C PRO A 320 -8.95 8.03 29.44
N LYS A 321 -9.14 6.74 29.20
CA LYS A 321 -8.13 5.74 29.51
C LYS A 321 -7.04 5.90 28.46
N PHE A 322 -5.94 6.55 28.82
CA PHE A 322 -4.72 6.43 28.02
C PHE A 322 -4.41 4.94 27.88
N LEU A 323 -4.62 4.40 26.67
CA LEU A 323 -4.24 3.04 26.37
C LEU A 323 -2.75 2.88 26.67
N LYS A 324 -2.43 1.81 27.40
CA LYS A 324 -1.09 1.22 27.31
C LYS A 324 -0.93 0.81 25.85
N TYR A 325 0.13 1.27 25.19
CA TYR A 325 0.52 1.03 23.78
C TYR A 325 0.64 -0.46 23.37
N SER A 326 0.19 -1.37 24.21
CA SER A 326 0.65 -2.74 24.31
C SER A 326 -0.06 -3.73 23.38
N ASP A 327 -1.02 -3.30 22.58
CA ASP A 327 -1.84 -4.20 21.74
C ASP A 327 -1.39 -4.21 20.27
N PHE A 328 -0.41 -3.38 19.90
CA PHE A 328 0.06 -3.21 18.52
C PHE A 328 1.34 -3.97 18.18
N SER A 329 2.03 -4.59 19.16
CA SER A 329 3.28 -5.31 18.89
C SER A 329 3.14 -6.80 19.23
N ALA A 330 3.51 -7.67 18.28
CA ALA A 330 3.74 -9.09 18.53
C ALA A 330 4.95 -9.35 19.46
N ILE A 331 5.52 -8.29 20.04
CA ILE A 331 6.82 -8.25 20.73
C ILE A 331 6.64 -7.91 22.22
N LYS A 332 5.42 -7.63 22.69
CA LYS A 332 5.16 -7.30 24.10
C LYS A 332 5.73 -8.37 25.04
N GLY A 333 6.48 -7.93 26.03
CA GLY A 333 7.04 -8.80 27.06
C GLY A 333 8.28 -9.59 26.63
N LYS A 334 8.88 -9.26 25.48
CA LYS A 334 10.19 -9.80 25.14
C LYS A 334 11.27 -9.20 26.06
N GLU A 335 12.20 -10.03 26.46
CA GLU A 335 13.34 -9.64 27.29
C GLU A 335 14.28 -8.70 26.55
N LEU A 336 15.12 -7.94 27.28
CA LEU A 336 16.16 -7.09 26.70
C LEU A 336 17.07 -7.84 25.71
N SER A 337 17.23 -9.16 25.89
CA SER A 337 17.97 -10.04 24.99
C SER A 337 17.42 -10.03 23.56
N PHE A 338 16.10 -9.91 23.38
CA PHE A 338 15.47 -9.82 22.06
C PHE A 338 15.86 -8.54 21.33
N TYR A 339 15.81 -7.38 21.99
CA TYR A 339 16.17 -6.10 21.38
C TYR A 339 17.65 -6.02 20.98
N LYS A 340 18.48 -6.93 21.50
CA LYS A 340 19.90 -7.10 21.12
C LYS A 340 20.13 -8.20 20.10
N SER A 341 19.07 -8.87 19.64
CA SER A 341 19.17 -9.98 18.69
C SER A 341 19.25 -9.50 17.24
N ASN A 342 19.81 -10.33 16.35
CA ASN A 342 19.80 -10.08 14.91
C ASN A 342 18.36 -9.99 14.37
N GLU A 343 17.41 -10.73 14.94
CA GLU A 343 16.00 -10.66 14.56
C GLU A 343 15.43 -9.24 14.76
N PHE A 344 15.75 -8.59 15.88
CA PHE A 344 15.31 -7.21 16.11
C PHE A 344 16.02 -6.22 15.19
N SER A 345 17.33 -6.40 14.91
CA SER A 345 18.05 -5.58 13.94
C SER A 345 17.37 -5.62 12.57
N ASP A 346 17.02 -6.81 12.08
CA ASP A 346 16.32 -7.00 10.80
C ASP A 346 14.93 -6.33 10.79
N LEU A 347 14.21 -6.38 11.91
CA LEU A 347 12.91 -5.73 12.07
C LEU A 347 13.04 -4.20 12.09
N PHE A 348 14.03 -3.68 12.83
CA PHE A 348 14.33 -2.25 12.90
C PHE A 348 14.71 -1.71 11.53
N ASP A 349 15.67 -2.35 10.85
CA ASP A 349 16.13 -1.95 9.52
C ASP A 349 15.00 -1.98 8.49
N ASN A 350 14.13 -2.99 8.57
CA ASN A 350 12.97 -3.10 7.69
C ASN A 350 11.93 -2.01 7.97
N ASN A 351 11.65 -1.69 9.23
CA ASN A 351 10.72 -0.61 9.58
C ASN A 351 11.28 0.76 9.15
N TYR A 352 12.55 1.01 9.46
CA TYR A 352 13.29 2.22 9.10
C TYR A 352 13.28 2.49 7.60
N ASN A 353 13.72 1.51 6.80
CA ASN A 353 13.73 1.65 5.35
C ASN A 353 12.31 1.83 4.78
N GLN A 354 11.32 1.09 5.28
CA GLN A 354 9.93 1.25 4.84
C GLN A 354 9.38 2.63 5.11
N PHE A 355 9.62 3.18 6.31
CA PHE A 355 9.15 4.53 6.67
C PHE A 355 9.63 5.56 5.65
N TRP A 356 10.94 5.59 5.38
CA TRP A 356 11.53 6.53 4.44
C TRP A 356 11.07 6.32 3.00
N GLN A 357 10.95 5.06 2.53
CA GLN A 357 10.40 4.76 1.22
C GLN A 357 8.94 5.24 1.09
N TYR A 358 8.12 5.10 2.13
CA TYR A 358 6.75 5.58 2.11
C TYR A 358 6.66 7.11 2.12
N CYS A 359 7.51 7.81 2.90
CA CYS A 359 7.60 9.27 2.84
C CYS A 359 7.98 9.77 1.44
N TYR A 360 8.98 9.15 0.80
CA TYR A 360 9.38 9.45 -0.57
C TYR A 360 8.22 9.23 -1.55
N LYS A 361 7.61 8.03 -1.55
CA LYS A 361 6.49 7.69 -2.44
C LYS A 361 5.30 8.64 -2.19
N MET A 362 5.06 9.07 -0.95
CA MET A 362 3.96 9.97 -0.64
C MET A 362 4.13 11.34 -1.28
N MET A 363 5.33 11.92 -1.18
CA MET A 363 5.60 13.19 -1.86
C MET A 363 5.52 13.07 -3.38
N ALA A 364 6.07 12.00 -3.96
CA ALA A 364 5.99 11.77 -5.40
C ALA A 364 4.53 11.70 -5.88
N LYS A 365 3.64 11.09 -5.08
CA LYS A 365 2.21 11.00 -5.35
C LYS A 365 1.48 12.33 -5.19
N LEU A 366 1.82 13.11 -4.16
CA LEU A 366 1.27 14.46 -3.98
C LEU A 366 1.64 15.39 -5.14
N THR A 367 2.87 15.31 -5.66
CA THR A 367 3.31 16.08 -6.85
C THR A 367 2.50 15.74 -8.11
N ARG A 368 1.96 14.52 -8.20
CA ARG A 368 1.13 14.05 -9.32
C ARG A 368 -0.37 14.32 -9.14
N ASN A 369 -0.75 15.06 -8.09
CA ASN A 369 -2.16 15.22 -7.72
C ASN A 369 -2.88 13.88 -7.47
N ASP A 370 -2.14 12.83 -7.07
CA ASP A 370 -2.69 11.52 -6.65
C ASP A 370 -2.94 11.53 -5.14
N PHE A 371 -3.69 12.54 -4.70
CA PHE A 371 -3.85 12.89 -3.29
C PHE A 371 -4.51 11.76 -2.51
N TYR A 372 -5.57 11.18 -3.06
CA TYR A 372 -6.31 10.13 -2.38
C TYR A 372 -5.42 8.93 -2.07
N TYR A 373 -4.60 8.47 -3.04
CA TYR A 373 -3.66 7.38 -2.81
C TYR A 373 -2.59 7.73 -1.77
N ALA A 374 -2.06 8.96 -1.83
CA ALA A 374 -1.09 9.46 -0.86
C ALA A 374 -1.62 9.37 0.57
N ILE A 375 -2.84 9.86 0.82
CA ILE A 375 -3.43 9.83 2.17
C ILE A 375 -3.89 8.41 2.52
N PHE A 376 -4.62 7.75 1.63
CA PHE A 376 -5.29 6.53 2.00
C PHE A 376 -4.32 5.36 2.20
N ILE A 377 -3.28 5.27 1.37
CA ILE A 377 -2.35 4.14 1.40
C ILE A 377 -1.04 4.50 2.08
N LEU A 378 -0.43 5.62 1.72
CA LEU A 378 0.94 5.90 2.15
C LEU A 378 0.98 6.45 3.58
N ASP A 379 0.10 7.39 3.94
CA ASP A 379 0.01 7.93 5.31
C ASP A 379 -0.32 6.84 6.35
N ASN A 380 -1.25 5.93 6.06
CA ASN A 380 -1.53 4.78 6.94
C ASN A 380 -0.31 3.88 7.15
N ASN A 381 0.48 3.64 6.10
CA ASN A 381 1.72 2.87 6.23
C ASN A 381 2.78 3.63 7.04
N ILE A 382 2.93 4.94 6.84
CA ILE A 382 3.85 5.80 7.61
C ILE A 382 3.49 5.76 9.10
N LYS A 383 2.21 5.96 9.43
CA LYS A 383 1.71 5.93 10.82
C LYS A 383 1.90 4.58 11.48
N LYS A 384 1.62 3.48 10.76
CA LYS A 384 1.89 2.13 11.26
C LYS A 384 3.37 1.96 11.65
N ARG A 385 4.30 2.41 10.79
CA ARG A 385 5.74 2.31 11.07
C ARG A 385 6.17 3.18 12.23
N LEU A 386 5.67 4.42 12.28
CA LEU A 386 5.90 5.31 13.41
C LEU A 386 5.43 4.67 14.73
N SER A 387 4.27 4.02 14.76
CA SER A 387 3.74 3.45 16.00
C SER A 387 4.43 2.18 16.45
N GLU A 388 4.90 1.35 15.52
CA GLU A 388 5.84 0.27 15.83
C GLU A 388 7.12 0.84 16.47
N MET A 389 7.68 1.92 15.90
CA MET A 389 8.89 2.57 16.40
C MET A 389 8.68 3.18 17.80
N ILE A 390 7.53 3.83 18.05
CA ILE A 390 7.14 4.35 19.37
C ILE A 390 6.99 3.21 20.38
N SER A 391 6.36 2.10 19.99
CA SER A 391 6.21 0.93 20.85
C SER A 391 7.58 0.41 21.30
N TRP A 392 8.53 0.27 20.37
CA TRP A 392 9.89 -0.17 20.70
C TRP A 392 10.61 0.80 21.61
N ALA A 393 10.47 2.12 21.39
CA ALA A 393 11.07 3.13 22.26
C ALA A 393 10.57 3.02 23.70
N ASN A 394 9.26 2.81 23.87
CA ASN A 394 8.65 2.64 25.20
C ASN A 394 9.15 1.37 25.91
N ASP A 395 9.27 0.26 25.17
CA ASP A 395 9.81 -0.98 25.72
C ASP A 395 11.28 -0.79 26.15
N ILE A 396 12.12 -0.23 25.26
CA ILE A 396 13.55 0.01 25.51
C ILE A 396 13.77 0.95 26.69
N LYS A 397 12.96 2.01 26.79
CA LYS A 397 13.00 2.95 27.91
C LYS A 397 12.79 2.25 29.25
N THR A 398 11.84 1.32 29.30
CA THR A 398 11.57 0.55 30.51
C THR A 398 12.81 -0.20 31.00
N PHE A 399 13.73 -0.54 30.10
CA PHE A 399 15.02 -1.16 30.42
C PHE A 399 16.17 -0.18 30.64
N SER A 400 16.20 0.97 29.97
CA SER A 400 17.33 1.92 30.00
C SER A 400 17.24 2.95 31.13
N GLY A 401 16.05 3.24 31.65
CA GLY A 401 15.82 4.30 32.65
C GLY A 401 15.91 5.73 32.09
N ASP A 402 15.94 5.88 30.76
CA ASP A 402 16.05 7.20 30.10
C ASP A 402 14.68 7.91 30.06
N HIS A 403 14.54 9.01 30.82
CA HIS A 403 13.27 9.72 30.98
C HIS A 403 12.97 10.75 29.86
N ASP A 404 13.94 11.09 29.00
CA ASP A 404 13.79 12.18 28.01
C ASP A 404 12.80 11.87 26.88
N LEU A 405 12.41 10.60 26.70
CA LEU A 405 11.46 10.16 25.67
C LEU A 405 9.99 10.53 25.94
N ILE A 406 9.62 10.95 27.16
CA ILE A 406 8.20 11.20 27.55
C ILE A 406 7.56 12.32 26.74
N GLU A 407 8.34 13.33 26.38
CA GLU A 407 7.81 14.52 25.71
C GLU A 407 7.46 14.24 24.23
N VAL A 408 8.16 13.30 23.59
CA VAL A 408 7.97 12.93 22.19
C VAL A 408 6.61 12.25 21.97
N ALA A 409 6.18 11.38 22.88
CA ALA A 409 4.88 10.70 22.81
C ALA A 409 3.68 11.66 22.97
N ALA A 410 3.84 12.73 23.76
CA ALA A 410 2.82 13.76 23.94
C ALA A 410 2.69 14.65 22.67
N ILE A 411 3.79 14.92 21.98
CA ILE A 411 3.82 15.68 20.70
C ILE A 411 3.11 14.91 19.57
N ILE A 412 3.20 13.58 19.57
CA ILE A 412 2.54 12.69 18.60
C ILE A 412 1.02 12.81 18.63
N ALA A 413 0.41 13.05 19.80
CA ALA A 413 -1.04 13.05 19.98
C ALA A 413 -1.78 14.21 19.30
N THR A 414 -1.08 15.28 18.88
CA THR A 414 -1.73 16.54 18.46
C THR A 414 -1.43 16.98 17.02
N GLY A 415 -0.51 16.32 16.28
CA GLY A 415 0.06 16.90 15.05
C GLY A 415 0.17 16.01 13.80
N ILE A 416 -0.23 14.73 13.86
CA ILE A 416 0.03 13.72 12.79
C ILE A 416 -1.27 13.33 12.04
N TYR A 417 -2.30 14.16 12.11
CA TYR A 417 -3.58 13.84 11.48
C TYR A 417 -3.54 14.14 9.98
N PRO A 418 -4.27 13.35 9.17
CA PRO A 418 -4.36 13.62 7.75
C PRO A 418 -5.11 14.93 7.55
N HIS A 419 -4.78 15.64 6.49
CA HIS A 419 -5.36 16.94 6.21
C HIS A 419 -6.00 16.94 4.83
N SER A 420 -7.12 17.63 4.68
CA SER A 420 -7.83 17.76 3.40
C SER A 420 -7.10 18.66 2.40
N LYS A 421 -6.08 19.40 2.84
CA LYS A 421 -5.25 20.27 2.00
C LYS A 421 -3.83 19.74 1.88
N VAL A 422 -3.30 19.81 0.66
CA VAL A 422 -1.90 19.46 0.33
C VAL A 422 -0.90 20.16 1.24
N GLN A 423 -1.11 21.45 1.55
CA GLN A 423 -0.19 22.22 2.41
C GLN A 423 -0.13 21.72 3.84
N GLU A 424 -1.29 21.42 4.41
CA GLU A 424 -1.37 20.90 5.77
C GLU A 424 -0.79 19.47 5.83
N MET A 425 -0.99 18.66 4.79
CA MET A 425 -0.37 17.33 4.69
C MET A 425 1.16 17.42 4.64
N LYS A 426 1.75 18.37 3.90
CA LYS A 426 3.20 18.56 3.89
C LYS A 426 3.74 18.85 5.30
N ILE A 427 3.08 19.74 6.04
CA ILE A 427 3.46 20.08 7.42
C ILE A 427 3.38 18.83 8.31
N SER A 428 2.30 18.05 8.18
CA SER A 428 2.10 16.80 8.92
C SER A 428 3.20 15.77 8.64
N VAL A 429 3.62 15.62 7.38
CA VAL A 429 4.74 14.76 6.98
C VAL A 429 6.05 15.19 7.62
N GLN A 430 6.38 16.49 7.55
CA GLN A 430 7.62 17.00 8.13
C GLN A 430 7.68 16.78 9.64
N LYS A 431 6.57 17.03 10.35
CA LYS A 431 6.46 16.74 11.78
C LYS A 431 6.64 15.24 12.05
N THR A 432 5.98 14.39 11.28
CA THR A 432 6.07 12.94 11.39
C THR A 432 7.50 12.43 11.19
N ILE A 433 8.19 12.93 10.16
CA ILE A 433 9.60 12.62 9.88
C ILE A 433 10.49 13.02 11.06
N LYS A 434 10.34 14.25 11.56
CA LYS A 434 11.19 14.73 12.65
C LYS A 434 11.03 13.90 13.92
N ILE A 435 9.78 13.52 14.23
CA ILE A 435 9.47 12.63 15.35
C ILE A 435 10.12 11.26 15.12
N TYR A 436 9.92 10.66 13.94
CA TYR A 436 10.46 9.35 13.61
C TYR A 436 11.99 9.32 13.67
N GLN A 437 12.67 10.33 13.13
CA GLN A 437 14.13 10.48 13.22
C GLN A 437 14.61 10.50 14.66
N ASN A 438 14.02 11.35 15.49
CA ASN A 438 14.42 11.47 16.90
C ASN A 438 14.31 10.12 17.61
N ILE A 439 13.20 9.38 17.40
CA ILE A 439 12.98 8.07 18.03
C ILE A 439 13.95 7.02 17.47
N SER A 440 14.05 6.90 16.15
CA SER A 440 14.89 5.89 15.50
C SER A 440 16.39 6.09 15.80
N HIS A 441 16.88 7.34 15.82
CA HIS A 441 18.26 7.66 16.19
C HIS A 441 18.53 7.31 17.66
N HIS A 442 17.57 7.59 18.55
CA HIS A 442 17.69 7.19 19.95
C HIS A 442 17.81 5.67 20.10
N ILE A 443 16.90 4.91 19.47
CA ILE A 443 16.92 3.44 19.51
C ILE A 443 18.23 2.90 18.93
N ALA A 444 18.65 3.41 17.76
CA ALA A 444 19.87 2.99 17.11
C ALA A 444 21.11 3.23 17.99
N ARG A 445 21.18 4.38 18.65
CA ARG A 445 22.26 4.69 19.61
C ARG A 445 22.26 3.75 20.82
N VAL A 446 21.10 3.50 21.43
CA VAL A 446 20.98 2.65 22.63
C VAL A 446 21.30 1.18 22.33
N LEU A 447 20.93 0.70 21.15
CA LEU A 447 21.10 -0.70 20.73
C LEU A 447 22.30 -0.92 19.80
N ASN A 448 23.07 0.11 19.49
CA ASN A 448 24.18 0.08 18.53
C ASN A 448 23.77 -0.47 17.15
N LEU A 449 22.62 -0.02 16.65
CA LEU A 449 22.11 -0.36 15.30
C LEU A 449 22.59 0.68 14.29
N SER A 450 22.72 0.26 13.03
CA SER A 450 23.02 1.18 11.93
C SER A 450 21.78 1.90 11.42
N ILE A 451 21.93 3.16 11.04
CA ILE A 451 20.94 3.93 10.28
C ILE A 451 21.58 4.44 8.99
N ASN A 452 20.78 4.78 7.98
CA ASN A 452 21.29 5.34 6.72
C ASN A 452 21.00 6.85 6.63
N PRO A 453 21.92 7.73 7.08
CA PRO A 453 21.69 9.18 7.06
C PRO A 453 21.58 9.74 5.63
N GLU A 454 22.19 9.11 4.63
CA GLU A 454 22.06 9.55 3.23
C GLU A 454 20.63 9.36 2.71
N LEU A 455 19.97 8.27 3.12
CA LEU A 455 18.56 8.03 2.78
C LEU A 455 17.67 9.11 3.41
N GLU A 456 17.89 9.47 4.69
CA GLU A 456 17.12 10.52 5.35
C GLU A 456 17.30 11.86 4.63
N GLN A 457 18.56 12.26 4.41
CA GLN A 457 18.89 13.52 3.76
C GLN A 457 18.31 13.60 2.35
N MET A 458 18.35 12.50 1.60
CA MET A 458 17.70 12.41 0.29
C MET A 458 16.20 12.67 0.39
N VAL A 459 15.49 11.96 1.26
CA VAL A 459 14.03 12.10 1.38
C VAL A 459 13.65 13.51 1.84
N GLU A 460 14.37 14.06 2.83
CA GLU A 460 14.15 15.42 3.31
C GLU A 460 14.38 16.47 2.22
N THR A 461 15.47 16.36 1.48
CA THR A 461 15.79 17.26 0.36
C THR A 461 14.71 17.17 -0.71
N PHE A 462 14.25 15.96 -1.05
CA PHE A 462 13.17 15.75 -2.00
C PHE A 462 11.86 16.40 -1.55
N ILE A 463 11.49 16.22 -0.26
CA ILE A 463 10.32 16.88 0.33
C ILE A 463 10.46 18.40 0.22
N GLN A 464 11.58 18.97 0.66
CA GLN A 464 11.82 20.41 0.65
C GLN A 464 11.73 21.00 -0.77
N GLN A 465 12.37 20.36 -1.76
CA GLN A 465 12.31 20.79 -3.16
C GLN A 465 10.88 20.78 -3.71
N LYS A 466 10.12 19.71 -3.46
CA LYS A 466 8.74 19.59 -3.95
C LYS A 466 7.75 20.42 -3.14
N MET A 467 8.09 20.82 -1.92
CA MET A 467 7.29 21.79 -1.17
C MET A 467 7.26 23.16 -1.83
N ILE A 468 8.41 23.61 -2.37
CA ILE A 468 8.53 24.90 -3.08
C ILE A 468 7.70 24.90 -4.36
N SER A 469 7.69 23.80 -5.13
CA SER A 469 6.99 23.74 -6.43
C SER A 469 5.46 23.63 -6.33
N LEU A 470 4.93 23.40 -5.13
CA LEU A 470 3.50 23.17 -4.89
C LEU A 470 2.83 24.38 -4.19
N ASN A 471 3.55 25.48 -4.01
CA ASN A 471 3.04 26.79 -3.61
C ASN A 471 2.80 27.62 -4.86
#